data_AF-A0A922TN62-F1
#
_entry.id   AF-A0A922TN62-F1
#
_cell.length_a   1.000
_cell.length_b   1.000
_cell.length_c   1.000
_cell.angle_alpha   90.00
_cell.angle_beta   90.00
_cell.angle_gamma   90.00
#
_symmetry.space_group_name_H-M   'P 1'
#
loop_
_entity.id
_entity.type
_entity.pdbx_description
1 polymer ?
#
loop_
_entity_poly.entity_id
_entity_poly.type
_entity_poly.pdbx_seq_one_letter_code
_entity_poly.pdbx_strand_id
1 'polypeptide(L)'
;MMDTIIRFMVNNQVFTLFVCMALGFAIGNYKIGGKFNIGATVGTLIVTLIVGQVGAFPRNEMLGTIFFGAFMFSVGYRIGPQLLVSLRLFGVRIVIASLFWMVTAFLVGWGLFAACHIGPGIAAGVISGSLTQSATVASSLQTIGALPVSHAVRMTYEAQLPVAYALTYVFGTLGVIIFLRDLAPKMMGITIEERGPQMARKYHFHAKNPNPTWRRTYQIAVDSPLVGKTIAEFNKWTNYHIIALAVFHGHEMTDHLEYQIKPGDLVTVIGYAVHFDRLHQVRGIKEVLTPTNAPKERKFVLGKKFKPVQLAILRQHGVFINIQDPITGNEQLVNQLHPGDVISLTGNTSRTANILHQLGRWATTDQAINYVLFSLGIGGASLLGIIGLKLNGIPLQLGNGTAALIMGLVLSSWIDRHRDYKSIPETVTNFLQSFGLTLFVGTVGLQSAQAFTGAIKSLGFGVLIVGAVISIAPHLLTLLFGRYVLRMEPLALLGALTGSGTIAAAMSEISQKAGPEGGAYYAAAFTPAFVVGNIGITLLGPIFVALLS
;
A
#
# COMPACT_ATOMS: atom_id res chain seq x y z
N MET A 1 35.22 -29.88 -7.52
CA MET A 1 33.92 -29.44 -8.08
C MET A 1 33.14 -28.58 -7.09
N MET A 2 32.89 -29.03 -5.84
CA MET A 2 32.19 -28.26 -4.81
C MET A 2 32.85 -26.90 -4.52
N ASP A 3 34.17 -26.86 -4.32
CA ASP A 3 34.91 -25.62 -4.07
C ASP A 3 34.87 -24.64 -5.24
N THR A 4 34.75 -25.15 -6.47
CA THR A 4 34.60 -24.33 -7.68
C THR A 4 33.24 -23.67 -7.71
N ILE A 5 32.18 -24.41 -7.33
CA ILE A 5 30.82 -23.90 -7.21
C ILE A 5 30.72 -22.86 -6.09
N ILE A 6 31.30 -23.13 -4.92
CA ILE A 6 31.33 -22.19 -3.79
C ILE A 6 32.06 -20.90 -4.19
N ARG A 7 33.25 -21.00 -4.80
CA ARG A 7 33.98 -19.82 -5.29
C ARG A 7 33.19 -19.05 -6.34
N PHE A 8 32.51 -19.75 -7.26
CA PHE A 8 31.63 -19.10 -8.23
C PHE A 8 30.50 -18.33 -7.54
N MET A 9 29.81 -18.93 -6.57
CA MET A 9 28.74 -18.29 -5.81
C MET A 9 29.21 -17.04 -5.07
N VAL A 10 30.34 -17.13 -4.35
CA VAL A 10 30.89 -15.99 -3.59
C VAL A 10 31.32 -14.85 -4.53
N ASN A 11 31.97 -15.17 -5.64
CA ASN A 11 32.43 -14.17 -6.61
C ASN A 11 31.28 -13.57 -7.45
N ASN A 12 30.19 -14.31 -7.65
CA ASN A 12 29.03 -13.89 -8.44
C ASN A 12 27.82 -13.66 -7.52
N GLN A 13 27.92 -12.66 -6.65
CA GLN A 13 26.88 -12.37 -5.65
C GLN A 13 25.49 -12.15 -6.25
N VAL A 14 25.40 -11.57 -7.45
CA VAL A 14 24.13 -11.39 -8.17
C VAL A 14 23.46 -12.76 -8.42
N PHE A 15 24.23 -13.74 -8.91
CA PHE A 15 23.71 -15.09 -9.12
C PHE A 15 23.19 -15.68 -7.81
N THR A 16 24.01 -15.69 -6.76
CA THR A 16 23.62 -16.30 -5.48
C THR A 16 22.42 -15.61 -4.85
N LEU A 17 22.38 -14.28 -4.88
CA LEU A 17 21.27 -13.50 -4.33
C LEU A 17 19.96 -13.80 -5.07
N PHE A 18 19.97 -13.83 -6.40
CA PHE A 18 18.75 -14.10 -7.18
C PHE A 18 18.27 -15.56 -7.03
N VAL A 19 19.18 -16.53 -6.91
CA VAL A 19 18.81 -17.92 -6.56
C VAL A 19 18.17 -17.98 -5.17
N CYS A 20 18.78 -17.31 -4.18
CA CYS A 20 18.22 -17.25 -2.83
C CYS A 20 16.86 -16.55 -2.80
N MET A 21 16.69 -15.49 -3.59
CA MET A 21 15.40 -14.81 -3.74
C MET A 21 14.38 -15.75 -4.37
N ALA A 22 14.68 -16.40 -5.50
CA ALA A 22 13.75 -17.32 -6.16
C ALA A 22 13.26 -18.43 -5.22
N LEU A 23 14.18 -19.09 -4.51
CA LEU A 23 13.87 -20.09 -3.49
C LEU A 23 13.10 -19.48 -2.31
N GLY A 24 13.50 -18.30 -1.87
CA GLY A 24 12.86 -17.58 -0.77
C GLY A 24 11.44 -17.12 -1.07
N PHE A 25 11.14 -16.68 -2.29
CA PHE A 25 9.79 -16.41 -2.76
C PHE A 25 8.96 -17.69 -2.82
N ALA A 26 9.53 -18.79 -3.30
CA ALA A 26 8.83 -20.08 -3.36
C ALA A 26 8.47 -20.59 -1.95
N ILE A 27 9.43 -20.60 -1.03
CA ILE A 27 9.22 -21.02 0.37
C ILE A 27 8.31 -20.03 1.09
N GLY A 28 8.53 -18.73 0.90
CA GLY A 28 7.80 -17.67 1.58
C GLY A 28 6.32 -17.59 1.20
N ASN A 29 5.99 -17.91 -0.05
CA ASN A 29 4.61 -17.93 -0.55
C ASN A 29 3.91 -19.28 -0.35
N TYR A 30 4.63 -20.32 0.09
CA TYR A 30 4.05 -21.62 0.37
C TYR A 30 3.05 -21.52 1.52
N LYS A 31 1.83 -22.05 1.31
CA LYS A 31 0.74 -22.00 2.30
C LYS A 31 0.80 -23.22 3.22
N ILE A 32 1.27 -23.02 4.44
CA ILE A 32 1.24 -24.03 5.51
C ILE A 32 -0.20 -24.15 6.03
N GLY A 33 -0.75 -25.36 5.99
CA GLY A 33 -2.13 -25.64 6.44
C GLY A 33 -3.21 -24.90 5.63
N GLY A 34 -2.91 -24.49 4.39
CA GLY A 34 -3.84 -23.82 3.47
C GLY A 34 -4.19 -22.36 3.82
N LYS A 35 -3.76 -21.84 4.97
CA LYS A 35 -4.18 -20.53 5.50
C LYS A 35 -3.02 -19.56 5.75
N PHE A 36 -1.83 -20.06 6.09
CA PHE A 36 -0.72 -19.22 6.54
C PHE A 36 0.49 -19.30 5.60
N ASN A 37 1.12 -18.17 5.31
CA ASN A 37 2.42 -18.13 4.64
C ASN A 37 3.38 -17.25 5.45
N ILE A 38 4.67 -17.57 5.45
CA ILE A 38 5.68 -16.82 6.23
C ILE A 38 6.07 -15.50 5.55
N GLY A 39 5.77 -15.34 4.26
CA GLY A 39 6.08 -14.18 3.43
C GLY A 39 7.42 -14.29 2.71
N ALA A 40 7.50 -13.71 1.51
CA ALA A 40 8.67 -13.78 0.64
C ALA A 40 9.96 -13.27 1.31
N THR A 41 9.90 -12.14 2.02
CA THR A 41 11.06 -11.54 2.68
C THR A 41 11.66 -12.44 3.76
N VAL A 42 10.83 -13.08 4.59
CA VAL A 42 11.28 -14.03 5.62
C VAL A 42 11.82 -15.30 4.98
N GLY A 43 11.12 -15.83 3.97
CA GLY A 43 11.59 -16.98 3.20
C GLY A 43 12.98 -16.73 2.59
N THR A 44 13.19 -15.56 1.97
CA THR A 44 14.50 -15.17 1.44
C THR A 44 15.55 -15.01 2.53
N LEU A 45 15.21 -14.42 3.68
CA LEU A 45 16.15 -14.32 4.80
C LEU A 45 16.63 -15.71 5.25
N ILE A 46 15.71 -16.65 5.46
CA ILE A 46 16.05 -18.04 5.85
C ILE A 46 16.97 -18.68 4.80
N VAL A 47 16.61 -18.58 3.52
CA VAL A 47 17.43 -19.16 2.44
C VAL A 47 18.81 -18.52 2.39
N THR A 48 18.92 -17.20 2.48
CA THR A 48 20.22 -16.50 2.46
C THR A 48 21.08 -16.81 3.67
N LEU A 49 20.49 -17.01 4.86
CA LEU A 49 21.21 -17.45 6.05
C LEU A 49 21.73 -18.88 5.92
N ILE A 50 20.99 -19.78 5.26
CA ILE A 50 21.42 -21.16 5.00
C ILE A 50 22.49 -21.20 3.90
N VAL A 51 22.21 -20.62 2.74
CA VAL A 51 23.12 -20.61 1.60
C VAL A 51 24.39 -19.83 1.94
N GLY A 52 24.29 -18.76 2.71
CA GLY A 52 25.43 -17.98 3.16
C GLY A 52 26.38 -18.73 4.10
N GLN A 53 26.01 -19.91 4.63
CA GLN A 53 26.94 -20.75 5.40
C GLN A 53 28.07 -21.33 4.52
N VAL A 54 27.91 -21.37 3.20
CA VAL A 54 28.91 -21.98 2.29
C VAL A 54 30.15 -21.12 2.07
N GLY A 55 30.10 -19.82 2.40
CA GLY A 55 31.24 -18.92 2.25
C GLY A 55 31.00 -17.53 2.81
N ALA A 56 32.05 -16.71 2.85
CA ALA A 56 31.96 -15.31 3.25
C ALA A 56 31.61 -14.43 2.05
N PHE A 57 30.42 -13.83 2.07
CA PHE A 57 29.95 -12.95 1.01
C PHE A 57 30.27 -11.49 1.36
N PRO A 58 31.01 -10.74 0.51
CA PRO A 58 31.33 -9.35 0.79
C PRO A 58 30.09 -8.44 0.86
N ARG A 59 30.17 -7.37 1.65
CA ARG A 59 29.06 -6.44 1.81
C ARG A 59 28.96 -5.47 0.64
N ASN A 60 27.81 -5.46 -0.05
CA ASN A 60 27.48 -4.47 -1.07
C ASN A 60 26.45 -3.46 -0.52
N GLU A 61 26.96 -2.39 0.08
CA GLU A 61 26.14 -1.36 0.73
C GLU A 61 25.29 -0.56 -0.26
N MET A 62 25.83 -0.30 -1.45
CA MET A 62 25.16 0.50 -2.47
C MET A 62 23.90 -0.19 -2.96
N LEU A 63 24.01 -1.49 -3.27
CA LEU A 63 22.86 -2.30 -3.73
C LEU A 63 21.76 -2.32 -2.66
N GLY A 64 22.12 -2.58 -1.40
CA GLY A 64 21.17 -2.57 -0.29
C GLY A 64 20.49 -1.20 -0.13
N THR A 65 21.27 -0.12 -0.19
CA THR A 65 20.77 1.25 -0.02
C THR A 65 19.78 1.67 -1.11
N ILE A 66 20.08 1.38 -2.38
CA ILE A 66 19.21 1.75 -3.51
C ILE A 66 17.85 1.06 -3.40
N PHE A 67 17.84 -0.26 -3.19
CA PHE A 67 16.59 -1.03 -3.14
C PHE A 67 15.80 -0.78 -1.85
N PHE A 68 16.49 -0.55 -0.73
CA PHE A 68 15.84 -0.13 0.51
C PHE A 68 15.21 1.27 0.38
N GLY A 69 15.93 2.23 -0.22
CA GLY A 69 15.40 3.56 -0.51
C GLY A 69 14.18 3.49 -1.43
N ALA A 70 14.23 2.68 -2.48
CA ALA A 70 13.10 2.47 -3.39
C ALA A 70 11.88 1.84 -2.70
N PHE A 71 12.11 0.87 -1.80
CA PHE A 71 11.08 0.28 -0.94
C PHE A 71 10.43 1.36 -0.05
N MET A 72 11.22 2.09 0.75
CA MET A 72 10.70 3.09 1.69
C MET A 72 10.00 4.25 0.99
N PHE A 73 10.56 4.73 -0.12
CA PHE A 73 9.92 5.72 -0.98
C PHE A 73 8.56 5.24 -1.47
N SER A 74 8.49 4.00 -1.97
CA SER A 74 7.23 3.42 -2.45
C SER A 74 6.21 3.28 -1.33
N VAL A 75 6.63 2.95 -0.11
CA VAL A 75 5.77 2.94 1.08
C VAL A 75 5.18 4.32 1.33
N GLY A 76 6.01 5.35 1.48
CA GLY A 76 5.56 6.72 1.70
C GLY A 76 4.66 7.24 0.57
N TYR A 77 5.03 6.92 -0.67
CA TYR A 77 4.29 7.35 -1.85
C TYR A 77 2.88 6.77 -1.93
N ARG A 78 2.65 5.52 -1.51
CA ARG A 78 1.28 4.95 -1.48
C ARG A 78 0.40 5.56 -0.39
N ILE A 79 1.00 5.97 0.72
CA ILE A 79 0.27 6.40 1.91
C ILE A 79 -0.17 7.87 1.86
N GLY A 80 0.60 8.73 1.17
CA GLY A 80 0.39 10.18 1.13
C GLY A 80 -1.08 10.65 1.02
N PRO A 81 -1.85 10.23 0.00
CA PRO A 81 -3.20 10.74 -0.24
C PRO A 81 -4.18 10.32 0.86
N GLN A 82 -4.03 9.09 1.35
CA GLN A 82 -4.89 8.54 2.40
C GLN A 82 -4.58 9.16 3.77
N LEU A 83 -3.33 9.55 4.04
CA LEU A 83 -2.93 10.11 5.34
C LEU A 83 -3.77 11.33 5.73
N LEU A 84 -3.92 12.30 4.83
CA LEU A 84 -4.65 13.54 5.11
C LEU A 84 -6.15 13.29 5.34
N VAL A 85 -6.74 12.38 4.55
CA VAL A 85 -8.15 11.98 4.70
C VAL A 85 -8.37 11.30 6.05
N SER A 86 -7.51 10.34 6.39
CA SER A 86 -7.57 9.61 7.67
C SER A 86 -7.39 10.51 8.89
N LEU A 87 -6.46 11.48 8.84
CA LEU A 87 -6.26 12.42 9.95
C LEU A 87 -7.50 13.29 10.20
N ARG A 88 -8.24 13.67 9.16
CA ARG A 88 -9.51 14.40 9.30
C ARG A 88 -10.62 13.54 9.91
N LEU A 89 -10.65 12.24 9.58
CA LEU A 89 -11.70 11.32 10.04
C LEU A 89 -11.52 10.90 11.50
N PHE A 90 -10.31 10.51 11.89
CA PHE A 90 -10.04 9.94 13.21
C PHE A 90 -9.41 10.93 14.19
N GLY A 91 -8.99 12.10 13.68
CA GLY A 91 -8.42 13.18 14.46
C GLY A 91 -7.06 12.85 15.07
N VAL A 92 -6.62 13.73 15.97
CA VAL A 92 -5.33 13.65 16.65
C VAL A 92 -5.19 12.42 17.57
N ARG A 93 -6.31 11.77 17.94
CA ARG A 93 -6.30 10.64 18.88
C ARG A 93 -5.48 9.45 18.37
N ILE A 94 -5.54 9.14 17.07
CA ILE A 94 -4.70 8.07 16.50
C ILE A 94 -3.22 8.43 16.63
N VAL A 95 -2.84 9.68 16.33
CA VAL A 95 -1.46 10.13 16.44
C VAL A 95 -0.98 10.04 17.89
N ILE A 96 -1.79 10.47 18.85
CA ILE A 96 -1.46 10.36 20.29
C ILE A 96 -1.30 8.89 20.70
N ALA A 97 -2.19 7.99 20.28
CA ALA A 97 -2.08 6.57 20.56
C ALA A 97 -0.79 5.97 19.97
N SER A 98 -0.42 6.35 18.73
CA SER A 98 0.81 5.89 18.09
C SER A 98 2.08 6.42 18.76
N LEU A 99 2.08 7.69 19.18
CA LEU A 99 3.19 8.25 19.95
C LEU A 99 3.32 7.58 21.32
N PHE A 100 2.21 7.33 22.01
CA PHE A 100 2.19 6.58 23.26
C PHE A 100 2.72 5.15 23.07
N TRP A 101 2.30 4.48 21.99
CA TRP A 101 2.80 3.15 21.63
C TRP A 101 4.32 3.17 21.42
N MET A 102 4.83 4.17 20.69
CA MET A 102 6.27 4.32 20.43
C MET A 102 7.07 4.53 21.72
N VAL A 103 6.61 5.43 22.60
CA VAL A 103 7.25 5.66 23.91
C VAL A 103 7.22 4.39 24.75
N THR A 104 6.10 3.68 24.74
CA THR A 104 5.97 2.41 25.48
C THR A 104 6.92 1.35 24.93
N ALA A 105 7.03 1.22 23.61
CA ALA A 105 7.97 0.30 22.96
C ALA A 105 9.42 0.63 23.34
N PHE A 106 9.78 1.91 23.37
CA PHE A 106 11.09 2.35 23.85
C PHE A 106 11.31 2.00 25.33
N LEU A 107 10.38 2.32 26.22
CA LEU A 107 10.54 2.08 27.66
C LEU A 107 10.60 0.59 28.01
N VAL A 108 9.74 -0.23 27.39
CA VAL A 108 9.77 -1.69 27.57
C VAL A 108 11.07 -2.27 27.04
N GLY A 109 11.50 -1.85 25.85
CA GLY A 109 12.77 -2.26 25.27
C GLY A 109 13.96 -1.88 26.15
N TRP A 110 14.02 -0.62 26.57
CA TRP A 110 15.06 -0.11 27.47
C TRP A 110 15.13 -0.88 28.78
N GLY A 111 14.00 -1.08 29.45
CA GLY A 111 13.93 -1.83 30.70
C GLY A 111 14.44 -3.27 30.55
N LEU A 112 14.05 -3.97 29.48
CA LEU A 112 14.49 -5.34 29.22
C LEU A 112 15.95 -5.42 28.78
N PHE A 113 16.42 -4.49 27.95
CA PHE A 113 17.81 -4.48 27.50
C PHE A 113 18.76 -4.16 28.66
N ALA A 114 18.40 -3.22 29.53
CA ALA A 114 19.14 -2.93 30.75
C ALA A 114 19.15 -4.12 31.71
N ALA A 115 17.99 -4.75 31.96
CA ALA A 115 17.85 -5.87 32.90
C ALA A 115 18.56 -7.16 32.41
N CYS A 116 18.56 -7.41 31.10
CA CYS A 116 19.17 -8.60 30.50
C CYS A 116 20.59 -8.35 29.97
N HIS A 117 21.16 -7.16 30.17
CA HIS A 117 22.48 -6.75 29.66
C HIS A 117 22.64 -6.98 28.14
N ILE A 118 21.63 -6.60 27.36
CA ILE A 118 21.61 -6.80 25.91
C ILE A 118 22.41 -5.69 25.21
N GLY A 119 23.41 -6.08 24.43
CA GLY A 119 24.27 -5.16 23.67
C GLY A 119 23.59 -4.55 22.44
N PRO A 120 24.22 -3.54 21.81
CA PRO A 120 23.60 -2.66 20.81
C PRO A 120 23.18 -3.40 19.52
N GLY A 121 23.99 -4.33 19.01
CA GLY A 121 23.66 -5.12 17.82
C GLY A 121 22.41 -5.99 18.03
N ILE A 122 22.37 -6.70 19.16
CA ILE A 122 21.24 -7.54 19.54
C ILE A 122 19.99 -6.68 19.79
N ALA A 123 20.11 -5.61 20.57
CA ALA A 123 19.00 -4.71 20.89
C ALA A 123 18.34 -4.14 19.62
N ALA A 124 19.13 -3.62 18.68
CA ALA A 124 18.62 -3.13 17.41
C ALA A 124 17.91 -4.22 16.58
N GLY A 125 18.47 -5.44 16.58
CA GLY A 125 17.86 -6.59 15.90
C GLY A 125 16.55 -7.01 16.54
N VAL A 126 16.49 -7.08 17.87
CA VAL A 126 15.28 -7.39 18.63
C VAL A 126 14.20 -6.36 18.37
N ILE A 127 14.50 -5.06 18.44
CA ILE A 127 13.52 -3.99 18.13
C ILE A 127 12.99 -4.12 16.72
N SER A 128 13.89 -4.31 15.74
CA SER A 128 13.49 -4.45 14.34
C SER A 128 12.59 -5.67 14.11
N GLY A 129 12.93 -6.82 14.71
CA GLY A 129 12.18 -8.06 14.52
C GLY A 129 10.88 -8.08 15.29
N SER A 130 10.93 -7.85 16.61
CA SER A 130 9.75 -7.87 17.49
C SER A 130 8.69 -6.84 17.12
N LEU A 131 9.09 -5.68 16.59
CA LEU A 131 8.16 -4.63 16.13
C LEU A 131 7.93 -4.68 14.61
N THR A 132 8.39 -5.73 13.93
CA THR A 132 8.17 -6.02 12.51
C THR A 132 8.59 -4.93 11.53
N GLN A 133 9.56 -4.10 11.93
CA GLN A 133 10.05 -2.99 11.12
C GLN A 133 11.43 -3.31 10.56
N SER A 134 11.47 -3.85 9.33
CA SER A 134 12.72 -4.17 8.64
C SER A 134 13.57 -2.93 8.32
N ALA A 135 12.94 -1.76 8.19
CA ALA A 135 13.66 -0.51 7.93
C ALA A 135 14.63 -0.13 9.06
N THR A 136 14.33 -0.56 10.28
CA THR A 136 15.20 -0.38 11.45
C THR A 136 16.53 -1.12 11.29
N VAL A 137 16.59 -2.24 10.55
CA VAL A 137 17.86 -2.94 10.29
C VAL A 137 18.82 -2.04 9.54
N ALA A 138 18.37 -1.41 8.45
CA ALA A 138 19.21 -0.55 7.62
C ALA A 138 19.73 0.67 8.39
N SER A 139 18.85 1.38 9.09
CA SER A 139 19.22 2.58 9.85
C SER A 139 20.17 2.27 11.02
N SER A 140 19.97 1.12 11.68
CA SER A 140 20.83 0.67 12.76
C SER A 140 22.21 0.25 12.26
N LEU A 141 22.29 -0.48 11.13
CA LEU A 141 23.58 -0.84 10.51
C LEU A 141 24.38 0.40 10.11
N GLN A 142 23.72 1.45 9.60
CA GLN A 142 24.37 2.73 9.31
C GLN A 142 24.95 3.37 10.59
N THR A 143 24.19 3.32 11.69
CA THR A 143 24.62 3.87 12.99
C THR A 143 25.78 3.06 13.59
N ILE A 144 25.70 1.73 13.53
CA ILE A 144 26.77 0.81 13.95
C ILE A 144 28.07 1.09 13.17
N GLY A 145 27.95 1.32 11.85
CA GLY A 145 29.06 1.69 10.98
C GLY A 145 29.78 2.97 11.43
N ALA A 146 29.04 3.92 12.00
CA ALA A 146 29.55 5.21 12.47
C ALA A 146 30.03 5.20 13.94
N LEU A 147 29.88 4.08 14.68
CA LEU A 147 30.32 4.00 16.07
C LEU A 147 31.84 4.12 16.21
N PRO A 148 32.36 4.85 17.22
CA PRO A 148 33.79 4.97 17.49
C PRO A 148 34.35 3.74 18.24
N VAL A 149 34.07 2.53 17.74
CA VAL A 149 34.50 1.25 18.31
C VAL A 149 35.51 0.55 17.40
N SER A 150 36.20 -0.47 17.92
CA SER A 150 37.14 -1.27 17.12
C SER A 150 36.41 -2.02 15.99
N HIS A 151 37.14 -2.31 14.89
CA HIS A 151 36.59 -3.02 13.74
C HIS A 151 36.00 -4.39 14.13
N ALA A 152 36.63 -5.10 15.06
CA ALA A 152 36.15 -6.40 15.54
C ALA A 152 34.81 -6.30 16.29
N VAL A 153 34.64 -5.26 17.13
CA VAL A 153 33.38 -5.03 17.86
C VAL A 153 32.28 -4.61 16.88
N ARG A 154 32.59 -3.73 15.93
CA ARG A 154 31.64 -3.32 14.88
C ARG A 154 31.11 -4.52 14.08
N MET A 155 32.01 -5.36 13.56
CA MET A 155 31.65 -6.57 12.82
C MET A 155 30.75 -7.51 13.66
N THR A 156 30.97 -7.55 14.97
CA THR A 156 30.13 -8.34 15.89
C THR A 156 28.70 -7.79 15.96
N TYR A 157 28.53 -6.47 16.12
CA TYR A 157 27.20 -5.86 16.16
C TYR A 157 26.46 -5.97 14.83
N GLU A 158 27.15 -5.76 13.71
CA GLU A 158 26.58 -5.91 12.38
C GLU A 158 26.12 -7.35 12.10
N ALA A 159 26.86 -8.33 12.60
CA ALA A 159 26.49 -9.73 12.52
C ALA A 159 25.30 -10.11 13.42
N GLN A 160 25.28 -9.63 14.66
CA GLN A 160 24.23 -9.96 15.63
C GLN A 160 22.84 -9.45 15.23
N LEU A 161 22.80 -8.26 14.62
CA LEU A 161 21.56 -7.56 14.36
C LEU A 161 20.60 -8.34 13.44
N PRO A 162 20.99 -8.79 12.23
CA PRO A 162 20.09 -9.52 11.35
C PRO A 162 19.64 -10.88 11.91
N VAL A 163 20.48 -11.48 12.78
CA VAL A 163 20.17 -12.74 13.47
C VAL A 163 19.06 -12.52 14.49
N ALA A 164 19.22 -11.53 15.37
CA ALA A 164 18.22 -11.18 16.37
C ALA A 164 16.90 -10.71 15.73
N TYR A 165 16.99 -9.98 14.60
CA TYR A 165 15.84 -9.65 13.75
C TYR A 165 15.08 -10.90 13.31
N ALA A 166 15.77 -11.86 12.66
CA ALA A 166 15.14 -13.08 12.15
C ALA A 166 14.43 -13.88 13.25
N LEU A 167 15.09 -14.02 14.41
CA LEU A 167 14.57 -14.80 15.54
C LEU A 167 13.33 -14.17 16.18
N THR A 168 13.31 -12.85 16.33
CA THR A 168 12.22 -12.15 17.03
C THR A 168 11.06 -11.76 16.11
N TYR A 169 11.27 -11.72 14.78
CA TYR A 169 10.25 -11.41 13.78
C TYR A 169 9.03 -12.34 13.83
N VAL A 170 9.24 -13.62 14.13
CA VAL A 170 8.16 -14.61 14.24
C VAL A 170 7.15 -14.21 15.32
N PHE A 171 7.63 -13.78 16.49
CA PHE A 171 6.78 -13.30 17.58
C PHE A 171 6.16 -11.94 17.28
N GLY A 172 6.92 -11.06 16.62
CA GLY A 172 6.42 -9.77 16.14
C GLY A 172 5.26 -9.93 15.15
N THR A 173 5.27 -10.98 14.33
CA THR A 173 4.22 -11.23 13.34
C THR A 173 3.10 -12.11 13.91
N LEU A 174 3.37 -13.38 14.21
CA LEU A 174 2.34 -14.34 14.62
C LEU A 174 1.73 -13.97 15.98
N GLY A 175 2.58 -13.62 16.95
CA GLY A 175 2.12 -13.28 18.30
C GLY A 175 1.20 -12.07 18.31
N VAL A 176 1.60 -11.01 17.59
CA VAL A 176 0.81 -9.77 17.51
C VAL A 176 -0.45 -9.95 16.64
N ILE A 177 -0.41 -10.76 15.56
CA ILE A 177 -1.63 -11.13 14.80
C ILE A 177 -2.64 -11.78 15.74
N ILE A 178 -2.24 -12.82 16.47
CA ILE A 178 -3.13 -13.53 17.40
C ILE A 178 -3.65 -12.55 18.47
N PHE A 179 -2.78 -11.71 19.02
CA PHE A 179 -3.16 -10.70 19.99
C PHE A 179 -4.21 -9.72 19.43
N LEU A 180 -3.94 -9.04 18.32
CA LEU A 180 -4.80 -7.99 17.79
C LEU A 180 -6.07 -8.51 17.11
N ARG A 181 -6.00 -9.70 16.50
CA ARG A 181 -7.13 -10.31 15.79
C ARG A 181 -8.07 -11.07 16.73
N ASP A 182 -7.53 -11.72 17.76
CA ASP A 182 -8.31 -12.66 18.57
C ASP A 182 -8.44 -12.25 20.04
N LEU A 183 -7.40 -11.69 20.67
CA LEU A 183 -7.44 -11.34 22.10
C LEU A 183 -7.94 -9.91 22.36
N ALA A 184 -7.37 -8.91 21.68
CA ALA A 184 -7.72 -7.51 21.86
C ALA A 184 -9.21 -7.21 21.57
N PRO A 185 -9.87 -7.78 20.55
CA PRO A 185 -11.30 -7.59 20.33
C PRO A 185 -12.14 -8.15 21.48
N LYS A 186 -11.76 -9.34 22.00
CA LYS A 186 -12.40 -9.94 23.18
C LYS A 186 -12.24 -9.07 24.43
N MET A 187 -11.05 -8.52 24.66
CA MET A 187 -10.79 -7.60 25.77
C MET A 187 -11.63 -6.32 25.68
N MET A 188 -11.95 -5.88 24.47
CA MET A 188 -12.81 -4.71 24.24
C MET A 188 -14.31 -5.05 24.16
N GLY A 189 -14.68 -6.33 24.18
CA GLY A 189 -16.06 -6.80 24.07
C GLY A 189 -16.66 -6.57 22.68
N ILE A 190 -15.88 -6.72 21.61
CA ILE A 190 -16.36 -6.55 20.23
C ILE A 190 -16.13 -7.78 19.35
N THR A 191 -17.06 -7.99 18.41
CA THR A 191 -16.91 -8.92 17.28
C THR A 191 -16.57 -8.10 16.03
N ILE A 192 -15.44 -8.38 15.38
CA ILE A 192 -14.94 -7.58 14.24
C ILE A 192 -15.93 -7.63 13.07
N GLU A 193 -16.47 -8.82 12.80
CA GLU A 193 -17.40 -9.13 11.71
C GLU A 193 -18.71 -8.33 11.83
N GLU A 194 -19.15 -8.03 13.05
CA GLU A 194 -20.33 -7.22 13.31
C GLU A 194 -19.98 -5.72 13.36
N ARG A 195 -18.84 -5.39 13.97
CA ARG A 195 -18.45 -4.00 14.20
C ARG A 195 -18.02 -3.28 12.92
N GLY A 196 -17.39 -4.00 11.99
CA GLY A 196 -16.96 -3.48 10.69
C GLY A 196 -18.09 -2.83 9.91
N PRO A 197 -19.15 -3.58 9.54
CA PRO A 197 -20.30 -3.03 8.83
C PRO A 197 -21.01 -1.90 9.61
N GLN A 198 -21.09 -1.99 10.95
CA GLN A 198 -21.68 -0.93 11.77
C GLN A 198 -20.93 0.40 11.64
N MET A 199 -19.59 0.36 11.75
CA MET A 199 -18.78 1.57 11.64
C MET A 199 -18.72 2.08 10.21
N ALA A 200 -18.68 1.18 9.23
CA ALA A 200 -18.75 1.56 7.84
C ALA A 200 -20.03 2.35 7.51
N ARG A 201 -21.20 1.87 7.96
CA ARG A 201 -22.47 2.58 7.81
C ARG A 201 -22.48 3.92 8.53
N LYS A 202 -21.98 3.97 9.76
CA LYS A 202 -21.95 5.20 10.58
C LYS A 202 -21.10 6.31 9.97
N TYR A 203 -19.99 5.94 9.34
CA TYR A 203 -19.03 6.89 8.74
C TYR A 203 -19.10 6.94 7.21
N HIS A 204 -20.15 6.35 6.61
CA HIS A 204 -20.37 6.32 5.16
C HIS A 204 -19.20 5.75 4.34
N PHE A 205 -18.51 4.76 4.91
CA PHE A 205 -17.59 3.93 4.13
C PHE A 205 -18.39 2.92 3.33
N HIS A 206 -18.18 2.93 2.02
CA HIS A 206 -18.75 1.98 1.10
C HIS A 206 -17.63 1.22 0.42
N ALA A 207 -17.83 -0.07 0.17
CA ALA A 207 -16.87 -0.83 -0.61
C ALA A 207 -16.80 -0.22 -2.01
N LYS A 208 -15.58 -0.13 -2.55
CA LYS A 208 -15.37 0.30 -3.92
C LYS A 208 -16.17 -0.64 -4.83
N ASN A 209 -17.25 -0.15 -5.44
CA ASN A 209 -17.99 -0.94 -6.42
C ASN A 209 -17.06 -1.14 -7.63
N PRO A 210 -16.63 -2.37 -7.94
CA PRO A 210 -15.60 -2.59 -8.95
C PRO A 210 -16.07 -2.27 -10.37
N ASN A 211 -17.39 -2.19 -10.60
CA ASN A 211 -17.96 -1.85 -11.90
C ASN A 211 -19.34 -1.19 -11.76
N PRO A 212 -19.39 0.08 -11.31
CA PRO A 212 -20.67 0.76 -11.11
C PRO A 212 -21.38 1.06 -12.43
N THR A 213 -20.60 1.17 -13.50
CA THR A 213 -21.07 1.38 -14.86
C THR A 213 -21.08 0.05 -15.59
N TRP A 214 -22.20 -0.29 -16.21
CA TRP A 214 -22.26 -1.39 -17.15
C TRP A 214 -22.13 -0.86 -18.55
N ARG A 215 -21.27 -1.52 -19.33
CA ARG A 215 -21.19 -1.37 -20.77
C ARG A 215 -21.66 -2.68 -21.38
N ARG A 216 -22.81 -2.65 -22.05
CA ARG A 216 -23.46 -3.84 -22.62
C ARG A 216 -23.84 -3.55 -24.06
N THR A 217 -23.98 -4.62 -24.83
CA THR A 217 -24.38 -4.53 -26.23
C THR A 217 -25.63 -5.35 -26.46
N TYR A 218 -26.61 -4.75 -27.11
CA TYR A 218 -27.90 -5.37 -27.39
C TYR A 218 -28.09 -5.48 -28.89
N GLN A 219 -28.39 -6.70 -29.35
CA GLN A 219 -28.89 -6.94 -30.69
C GLN A 219 -30.37 -6.55 -30.74
N ILE A 220 -30.74 -5.74 -31.73
CA ILE A 220 -32.09 -5.21 -31.90
C ILE A 220 -32.87 -6.09 -32.89
N ALA A 221 -34.00 -6.64 -32.45
CA ALA A 221 -34.91 -7.40 -33.29
C ALA A 221 -35.87 -6.49 -34.07
N VAL A 222 -36.51 -7.05 -35.09
CA VAL A 222 -37.43 -6.32 -35.99
C VAL A 222 -38.63 -5.73 -35.25
N ASP A 223 -39.10 -6.39 -34.19
CA ASP A 223 -40.26 -6.01 -33.38
C ASP A 223 -39.91 -5.04 -32.23
N SER A 224 -38.65 -4.61 -32.13
CA SER A 224 -38.21 -3.72 -31.05
C SER A 224 -38.75 -2.30 -31.22
N PRO A 225 -39.25 -1.65 -30.15
CA PRO A 225 -39.67 -0.25 -30.20
C PRO A 225 -38.49 0.73 -30.38
N LEU A 226 -37.26 0.23 -30.40
CA LEU A 226 -36.06 1.02 -30.69
C LEU A 226 -35.82 1.19 -32.21
N VAL A 227 -36.41 0.34 -33.05
CA VAL A 227 -36.27 0.45 -34.50
C VAL A 227 -36.86 1.77 -35.00
N GLY A 228 -36.11 2.47 -35.85
CA GLY A 228 -36.47 3.78 -36.40
C GLY A 228 -36.18 4.97 -35.46
N LYS A 229 -35.92 4.74 -34.17
CA LYS A 229 -35.45 5.79 -33.27
C LYS A 229 -33.99 6.12 -33.56
N THR A 230 -33.66 7.39 -33.42
CA THR A 230 -32.28 7.86 -33.48
C THR A 230 -31.53 7.57 -32.17
N ILE A 231 -30.19 7.51 -32.23
CA ILE A 231 -29.34 7.44 -31.03
C ILE A 231 -29.65 8.62 -30.07
N ALA A 232 -29.89 9.82 -30.60
CA ALA A 232 -30.27 11.00 -29.83
C ALA A 232 -31.59 10.80 -29.07
N GLU A 233 -32.60 10.25 -29.72
CA GLU A 233 -33.91 9.97 -29.11
C GLU A 233 -33.82 8.88 -28.05
N PHE A 234 -33.02 7.84 -28.30
CA PHE A 234 -32.73 6.82 -27.29
C PHE A 234 -32.10 7.45 -26.03
N ASN A 235 -31.05 8.25 -26.20
CA ASN A 235 -30.37 8.92 -25.08
C ASN A 235 -31.31 9.87 -24.32
N LYS A 236 -32.24 10.56 -25.00
CA LYS A 236 -33.27 11.38 -24.35
C LYS A 236 -34.29 10.54 -23.59
N TRP A 237 -34.72 9.40 -24.15
CA TRP A 237 -35.70 8.50 -23.53
C TRP A 237 -35.18 7.90 -22.20
N THR A 238 -33.88 7.62 -22.11
CA THR A 238 -33.23 7.18 -20.86
C THR A 238 -32.91 8.34 -19.91
N ASN A 239 -33.27 9.58 -20.28
CA ASN A 239 -32.89 10.81 -19.59
C ASN A 239 -31.37 10.90 -19.37
N TYR A 240 -30.58 10.43 -20.34
CA TYR A 240 -29.12 10.39 -20.33
C TYR A 240 -28.47 9.57 -19.20
N HIS A 241 -29.24 8.80 -18.42
CA HIS A 241 -28.70 7.86 -17.44
C HIS A 241 -28.03 6.64 -18.11
N ILE A 242 -28.46 6.34 -19.33
CA ILE A 242 -27.84 5.37 -20.23
C ILE A 242 -27.60 6.05 -21.56
N ILE A 243 -26.37 5.99 -22.06
CA ILE A 243 -25.97 6.55 -23.35
C ILE A 243 -25.59 5.43 -24.31
N ALA A 244 -26.19 5.45 -25.50
CA ALA A 244 -25.73 4.68 -26.64
C ALA A 244 -24.42 5.28 -27.16
N LEU A 245 -23.33 4.51 -27.01
CA LEU A 245 -21.97 4.89 -27.37
C LEU A 245 -21.67 4.67 -28.85
N ALA A 246 -22.21 3.58 -29.39
CA ALA A 246 -21.95 3.13 -30.74
C ALA A 246 -23.04 2.15 -31.19
N VAL A 247 -23.37 2.21 -32.47
CA VAL A 247 -24.19 1.21 -33.16
C VAL A 247 -23.33 0.51 -34.18
N PHE A 248 -23.43 -0.82 -34.22
CA PHE A 248 -22.74 -1.65 -35.21
C PHE A 248 -23.77 -2.28 -36.14
N HIS A 249 -23.65 -1.98 -37.44
CA HIS A 249 -24.45 -2.59 -38.49
C HIS A 249 -23.52 -3.43 -39.38
N GLY A 250 -23.58 -4.76 -39.26
CA GLY A 250 -22.59 -5.64 -39.86
C GLY A 250 -21.19 -5.39 -39.27
N HIS A 251 -20.26 -4.88 -40.11
CA HIS A 251 -18.89 -4.55 -39.70
C HIS A 251 -18.65 -3.05 -39.46
N GLU A 252 -19.62 -2.20 -39.77
CA GLU A 252 -19.47 -0.74 -39.64
C GLU A 252 -19.93 -0.26 -38.27
N MET A 253 -19.14 0.63 -37.67
CA MET A 253 -19.45 1.29 -36.40
C MET A 253 -19.82 2.75 -36.65
N THR A 254 -20.88 3.22 -36.01
CA THR A 254 -21.27 4.63 -36.01
C THR A 254 -21.62 5.12 -34.60
N ASP A 255 -21.32 6.39 -34.33
CA ASP A 255 -21.68 7.13 -33.12
C ASP A 255 -22.47 8.42 -33.44
N HIS A 256 -22.97 8.51 -34.68
CA HIS A 256 -23.75 9.64 -35.17
C HIS A 256 -25.11 9.67 -34.48
N LEU A 257 -25.40 10.77 -33.78
CA LEU A 257 -26.59 10.89 -32.94
C LEU A 257 -27.90 10.83 -33.74
N GLU A 258 -27.84 11.23 -35.01
CA GLU A 258 -28.88 11.21 -36.02
C GLU A 258 -29.12 9.82 -36.64
N TYR A 259 -28.23 8.84 -36.39
CA TYR A 259 -28.37 7.50 -36.93
C TYR A 259 -29.63 6.82 -36.41
N GLN A 260 -30.48 6.35 -37.32
CA GLN A 260 -31.68 5.58 -37.01
C GLN A 260 -31.34 4.10 -36.83
N ILE A 261 -31.71 3.57 -35.67
CA ILE A 261 -31.48 2.17 -35.30
C ILE A 261 -32.32 1.26 -36.21
N LYS A 262 -31.67 0.24 -36.78
CA LYS A 262 -32.25 -0.73 -37.71
C LYS A 262 -32.36 -2.12 -37.06
N PRO A 263 -33.23 -2.99 -37.58
CA PRO A 263 -33.22 -4.39 -37.18
C PRO A 263 -31.87 -5.04 -37.49
N GLY A 264 -31.38 -5.86 -36.56
CA GLY A 264 -30.08 -6.54 -36.63
C GLY A 264 -28.92 -5.74 -36.05
N ASP A 265 -29.10 -4.45 -35.76
CA ASP A 265 -28.07 -3.60 -35.18
C ASP A 265 -27.61 -4.12 -33.82
N LEU A 266 -26.33 -3.94 -33.53
CA LEU A 266 -25.77 -4.12 -32.19
C LEU A 266 -25.56 -2.74 -31.56
N VAL A 267 -26.41 -2.38 -30.62
CA VAL A 267 -26.35 -1.09 -29.92
C VAL A 267 -25.55 -1.26 -28.64
N THR A 268 -24.38 -0.65 -28.57
CA THR A 268 -23.56 -0.62 -27.35
C THR A 268 -23.91 0.58 -26.51
N VAL A 269 -24.33 0.31 -25.27
CA VAL A 269 -24.77 1.32 -24.31
C VAL A 269 -23.90 1.29 -23.06
N ILE A 270 -23.82 2.43 -22.37
CA ILE A 270 -23.19 2.55 -21.06
C ILE A 270 -24.07 3.35 -20.09
N GLY A 271 -24.08 2.97 -18.83
CA GLY A 271 -24.79 3.67 -17.76
C GLY A 271 -24.49 3.08 -16.40
N TYR A 272 -25.00 3.66 -15.32
CA TYR A 272 -24.94 3.00 -14.02
C TYR A 272 -25.82 1.75 -13.99
N ALA A 273 -25.34 0.68 -13.36
CA ALA A 273 -26.01 -0.62 -13.29
C ALA A 273 -27.48 -0.52 -12.85
N VAL A 274 -27.76 0.36 -11.88
CA VAL A 274 -29.11 0.61 -11.33
C VAL A 274 -30.13 1.11 -12.37
N HIS A 275 -29.70 1.61 -13.52
CA HIS A 275 -30.59 2.10 -14.57
C HIS A 275 -30.91 1.05 -15.64
N PHE A 276 -30.20 -0.10 -15.66
CA PHE A 276 -30.35 -1.11 -16.70
C PHE A 276 -31.65 -1.91 -16.62
N ASP A 277 -32.34 -1.93 -15.48
CA ASP A 277 -33.63 -2.60 -15.33
C ASP A 277 -34.67 -2.12 -16.35
N ARG A 278 -34.58 -0.84 -16.74
CA ARG A 278 -35.46 -0.24 -17.76
C ARG A 278 -35.20 -0.82 -19.16
N LEU A 279 -33.97 -1.23 -19.46
CA LEU A 279 -33.63 -1.87 -20.73
C LEU A 279 -34.07 -3.33 -20.76
N HIS A 280 -33.94 -4.06 -19.65
CA HIS A 280 -34.36 -5.46 -19.57
C HIS A 280 -35.87 -5.66 -19.87
N GLN A 281 -36.67 -4.61 -19.69
CA GLN A 281 -38.11 -4.62 -19.96
C GLN A 281 -38.47 -4.33 -21.44
N VAL A 282 -37.51 -3.89 -22.26
CA VAL A 282 -37.75 -3.58 -23.67
C VAL A 282 -37.88 -4.88 -24.46
N ARG A 283 -38.98 -5.03 -25.21
CA ARG A 283 -39.17 -6.18 -26.09
C ARG A 283 -38.25 -6.10 -27.31
N GLY A 284 -37.88 -7.25 -27.84
CA GLY A 284 -37.08 -7.33 -29.06
C GLY A 284 -35.63 -6.86 -28.89
N ILE A 285 -35.05 -6.88 -27.68
CA ILE A 285 -33.61 -6.69 -27.50
C ILE A 285 -32.99 -7.93 -26.85
N LYS A 286 -31.82 -8.35 -27.34
CA LYS A 286 -31.07 -9.49 -26.80
C LYS A 286 -29.64 -9.07 -26.48
N GLU A 287 -29.20 -9.30 -25.26
CA GLU A 287 -27.81 -9.02 -24.89
C GLU A 287 -26.85 -9.96 -25.63
N VAL A 288 -25.77 -9.37 -26.15
CA VAL A 288 -24.68 -10.05 -26.85
C VAL A 288 -23.32 -9.55 -26.35
N LEU A 289 -22.25 -10.22 -26.72
CA LEU A 289 -20.90 -9.81 -26.34
C LEU A 289 -20.56 -8.43 -26.90
N THR A 290 -20.01 -7.56 -26.05
CA THR A 290 -19.61 -6.20 -26.47
C THR A 290 -18.41 -6.22 -27.42
N PRO A 291 -18.50 -5.56 -28.59
CA PRO A 291 -17.39 -5.43 -29.52
C PRO A 291 -16.14 -4.80 -28.89
N THR A 292 -14.95 -5.27 -29.29
CA THR A 292 -13.66 -4.84 -28.71
C THR A 292 -13.30 -3.39 -29.02
N ASN A 293 -13.78 -2.87 -30.15
CA ASN A 293 -13.62 -1.49 -30.61
C ASN A 293 -14.63 -0.50 -30.00
N ALA A 294 -15.53 -0.95 -29.12
CA ALA A 294 -16.45 -0.06 -28.42
C ALA A 294 -15.69 0.98 -27.54
N PRO A 295 -16.17 2.24 -27.47
CA PRO A 295 -15.53 3.29 -26.67
C PRO A 295 -15.29 2.87 -25.22
N LYS A 296 -14.07 3.14 -24.72
CA LYS A 296 -13.65 2.81 -23.36
C LYS A 296 -13.68 4.04 -22.46
N GLU A 297 -13.95 3.79 -21.19
CA GLU A 297 -13.94 4.83 -20.17
C GLU A 297 -12.52 5.38 -19.96
N ARG A 298 -12.42 6.72 -19.86
CA ARG A 298 -11.16 7.44 -19.66
C ARG A 298 -11.34 8.48 -18.56
N LYS A 299 -10.40 8.50 -17.61
CA LYS A 299 -10.38 9.48 -16.52
C LYS A 299 -10.05 10.89 -17.03
N PHE A 300 -10.73 11.89 -16.49
CA PHE A 300 -10.62 13.30 -16.85
C PHE A 300 -10.62 14.16 -15.57
N VAL A 301 -9.64 15.04 -15.45
CA VAL A 301 -9.47 15.95 -14.30
C VAL A 301 -10.14 17.28 -14.60
N LEU A 302 -11.05 17.71 -13.75
CA LEU A 302 -11.74 18.99 -13.88
C LEU A 302 -10.79 20.16 -13.62
N GLY A 303 -10.77 21.13 -14.54
CA GLY A 303 -9.92 22.32 -14.46
C GLY A 303 -10.54 23.46 -13.66
N LYS A 304 -9.75 24.50 -13.37
CA LYS A 304 -10.20 25.70 -12.64
C LYS A 304 -11.35 26.47 -13.31
N LYS A 305 -11.55 26.29 -14.62
CA LYS A 305 -12.61 26.92 -15.41
C LYS A 305 -13.85 26.03 -15.58
N PHE A 306 -13.91 24.90 -14.89
CA PHE A 306 -15.04 23.97 -14.89
C PHE A 306 -16.36 24.68 -14.55
N LYS A 307 -17.39 24.42 -15.35
CA LYS A 307 -18.78 24.79 -15.07
C LYS A 307 -19.69 23.56 -15.23
N PRO A 308 -20.56 23.25 -14.24
CA PRO A 308 -21.55 22.17 -14.31
C PRO A 308 -22.28 21.99 -15.65
N VAL A 309 -22.69 23.11 -16.26
CA VAL A 309 -23.44 23.12 -17.54
C VAL A 309 -22.67 22.43 -18.67
N GLN A 310 -21.34 22.48 -18.66
CA GLN A 310 -20.51 21.86 -19.70
C GLN A 310 -20.68 20.33 -19.73
N LEU A 311 -20.94 19.69 -18.59
CA LEU A 311 -21.22 18.25 -18.52
C LEU A 311 -22.55 17.88 -19.18
N ALA A 312 -23.57 18.73 -19.04
CA ALA A 312 -24.84 18.52 -19.74
C ALA A 312 -24.65 18.56 -21.27
N ILE A 313 -23.82 19.49 -21.77
CA ILE A 313 -23.51 19.58 -23.20
C ILE A 313 -22.77 18.33 -23.69
N LEU A 314 -21.82 17.81 -22.91
CA LEU A 314 -21.13 16.55 -23.24
C LEU A 314 -22.10 15.36 -23.34
N ARG A 315 -23.04 15.20 -22.39
CA ARG A 315 -24.08 14.15 -22.42
C ARG A 315 -24.94 14.25 -23.67
N GLN A 316 -25.31 15.46 -24.07
CA GLN A 316 -26.07 15.71 -25.30
C GLN A 316 -25.31 15.32 -26.57
N HIS A 317 -23.97 15.30 -26.53
CA HIS A 317 -23.10 14.87 -27.62
C HIS A 317 -22.77 13.36 -27.57
N GLY A 318 -23.48 12.56 -26.78
CA GLY A 318 -23.27 11.11 -26.70
C GLY A 318 -22.07 10.70 -25.85
N VAL A 319 -21.57 11.59 -24.98
CA VAL A 319 -20.50 11.28 -24.03
C VAL A 319 -21.12 10.94 -22.68
N PHE A 320 -20.94 9.69 -22.24
CA PHE A 320 -21.30 9.29 -20.89
C PHE A 320 -20.32 9.87 -19.89
N ILE A 321 -20.86 10.36 -18.78
CA ILE A 321 -20.11 11.04 -17.73
C ILE A 321 -20.38 10.30 -16.43
N ASN A 322 -19.36 9.60 -15.96
CA ASN A 322 -19.34 8.94 -14.68
C ASN A 322 -18.73 9.90 -13.64
N ILE A 323 -19.56 10.31 -12.69
CA ILE A 323 -19.24 11.26 -11.62
C ILE A 323 -19.26 10.58 -10.24
N GLN A 324 -19.07 9.25 -10.20
CA GLN A 324 -19.03 8.56 -8.92
C GLN A 324 -17.80 8.93 -8.12
N ASP A 325 -18.02 9.06 -6.83
CA ASP A 325 -16.95 9.24 -5.87
C ASP A 325 -16.07 7.98 -5.83
N PRO A 326 -14.75 8.10 -6.09
CA PRO A 326 -13.85 6.94 -6.08
C PRO A 326 -13.64 6.31 -4.70
N ILE A 327 -14.04 6.99 -3.62
CA ILE A 327 -13.97 6.57 -2.21
C ILE A 327 -15.31 5.98 -1.76
N THR A 328 -16.44 6.62 -2.07
CA THR A 328 -17.76 6.19 -1.58
C THR A 328 -18.57 5.38 -2.60
N GLY A 329 -18.19 5.35 -3.88
CA GLY A 329 -18.91 4.64 -4.93
C GLY A 329 -20.31 5.19 -5.23
N ASN A 330 -20.72 6.27 -4.56
CA ASN A 330 -22.00 6.95 -4.79
C ASN A 330 -21.87 7.93 -5.95
N GLU A 331 -22.94 8.10 -6.71
CA GLU A 331 -23.02 9.18 -7.71
C GLU A 331 -22.97 10.52 -6.98
N GLN A 332 -21.94 11.32 -7.27
CA GLN A 332 -21.91 12.69 -6.76
C GLN A 332 -22.90 13.53 -7.55
N LEU A 333 -23.46 14.56 -6.91
CA LEU A 333 -24.24 15.53 -7.67
C LEU A 333 -23.30 16.42 -8.47
N VAL A 334 -23.70 16.82 -9.68
CA VAL A 334 -22.88 17.67 -10.55
C VAL A 334 -22.48 18.99 -9.88
N ASN A 335 -23.31 19.51 -8.98
CA ASN A 335 -23.03 20.73 -8.21
C ASN A 335 -22.05 20.53 -7.04
N GLN A 336 -21.72 19.29 -6.69
CA GLN A 336 -20.71 18.94 -5.69
C GLN A 336 -19.32 18.75 -6.30
N LEU A 337 -19.20 18.80 -7.64
CA LEU A 337 -17.93 18.68 -8.33
C LEU A 337 -17.13 19.99 -8.25
N HIS A 338 -15.85 19.87 -7.93
CA HIS A 338 -14.91 20.96 -7.79
C HIS A 338 -13.74 20.81 -8.78
N PRO A 339 -13.04 21.92 -9.13
CA PRO A 339 -11.77 21.84 -9.81
C PRO A 339 -10.79 20.91 -9.09
N GLY A 340 -10.18 19.98 -9.83
CA GLY A 340 -9.31 18.92 -9.31
C GLY A 340 -9.99 17.56 -9.18
N ASP A 341 -11.32 17.49 -9.16
CA ASP A 341 -12.04 16.23 -9.12
C ASP A 341 -11.81 15.42 -10.40
N VAL A 342 -11.79 14.11 -10.25
CA VAL A 342 -11.58 13.17 -11.35
C VAL A 342 -12.92 12.52 -11.69
N ILE A 343 -13.39 12.80 -12.89
CA ILE A 343 -14.55 12.14 -13.49
C ILE A 343 -14.09 11.17 -14.57
N SER A 344 -14.99 10.36 -15.08
CA SER A 344 -14.72 9.45 -16.19
C SER A 344 -15.63 9.78 -17.37
N LEU A 345 -15.04 9.82 -18.57
CA LEU A 345 -15.74 10.11 -19.82
C LEU A 345 -15.67 8.88 -20.73
N THR A 346 -16.80 8.51 -21.35
CA THR A 346 -16.88 7.42 -22.32
C THR A 346 -17.68 7.85 -23.55
N GLY A 347 -17.14 7.63 -24.75
CA GLY A 347 -17.76 8.01 -26.02
C GLY A 347 -16.80 8.78 -26.91
N ASN A 348 -17.29 9.26 -28.06
CA ASN A 348 -16.49 10.07 -28.96
C ASN A 348 -16.46 11.53 -28.51
N THR A 349 -15.30 11.93 -28.00
CA THR A 349 -15.07 13.28 -27.47
C THR A 349 -14.64 14.30 -28.52
N SER A 350 -14.41 13.88 -29.78
CA SER A 350 -13.84 14.73 -30.83
C SER A 350 -14.75 15.92 -31.16
N ARG A 351 -16.07 15.69 -31.21
CA ARG A 351 -17.08 16.74 -31.45
C ARG A 351 -17.15 17.78 -30.32
N THR A 352 -16.62 17.45 -29.15
CA THR A 352 -16.65 18.30 -27.94
C THR A 352 -15.27 18.79 -27.51
N ALA A 353 -14.25 18.70 -28.37
CA ALA A 353 -12.86 19.02 -28.03
C ALA A 353 -12.67 20.43 -27.44
N ASN A 354 -13.34 21.45 -28.01
CA ASN A 354 -13.27 22.82 -27.53
C ASN A 354 -13.82 22.97 -26.10
N ILE A 355 -14.91 22.25 -25.79
CA ILE A 355 -15.50 22.24 -24.45
C ILE A 355 -14.56 21.55 -23.48
N LEU A 356 -14.00 20.40 -23.86
CA LEU A 356 -13.06 19.63 -23.04
C LEU A 356 -11.81 20.44 -22.68
N HIS A 357 -11.25 21.21 -23.62
CA HIS A 357 -10.12 22.09 -23.36
C HIS A 357 -10.39 23.14 -22.27
N GLN A 358 -11.63 23.61 -22.15
CA GLN A 358 -12.03 24.55 -21.08
C GLN A 358 -12.42 23.81 -19.79
N LEU A 359 -13.01 22.62 -19.94
CA LEU A 359 -13.48 21.78 -18.84
C LEU A 359 -12.34 21.28 -17.96
N GLY A 360 -11.21 20.90 -18.57
CA GLY A 360 -10.09 20.30 -17.84
C GLY A 360 -9.07 19.59 -18.72
N ARG A 361 -8.49 18.52 -18.21
CA ARG A 361 -7.44 17.74 -18.88
C ARG A 361 -7.66 16.25 -18.68
N TRP A 362 -7.24 15.45 -19.67
CA TRP A 362 -7.19 13.99 -19.50
C TRP A 362 -6.25 13.64 -18.35
N ALA A 363 -6.70 12.76 -17.45
CA ALA A 363 -5.80 12.20 -16.45
C ALA A 363 -4.73 11.37 -17.18
N THR A 364 -3.49 11.41 -16.71
CA THR A 364 -2.46 10.50 -17.25
C THR A 364 -2.86 9.07 -16.98
N THR A 365 -2.63 8.18 -17.94
CA THR A 365 -2.93 6.76 -17.80
C THR A 365 -2.31 6.22 -16.51
N ASP A 366 -3.06 5.40 -15.77
CA ASP A 366 -2.61 4.75 -14.53
C ASP A 366 -1.35 3.87 -14.73
N GLN A 367 -0.94 3.61 -15.99
CA GLN A 367 0.25 2.85 -16.36
C GLN A 367 1.47 3.72 -16.74
N ALA A 368 1.30 5.04 -16.89
CA ALA A 368 2.39 5.91 -17.28
C ALA A 368 3.30 6.20 -16.09
N ILE A 369 4.54 5.71 -16.11
CA ILE A 369 5.53 5.92 -15.05
C ILE A 369 6.20 7.28 -15.22
N ASN A 370 6.23 8.08 -14.15
CA ASN A 370 7.06 9.27 -14.07
C ASN A 370 8.47 8.95 -13.54
N TYR A 371 9.38 8.61 -14.44
CA TYR A 371 10.77 8.28 -14.10
C TYR A 371 11.53 9.46 -13.45
N VAL A 372 11.24 10.69 -13.89
CA VAL A 372 11.90 11.89 -13.34
C VAL A 372 11.52 12.08 -11.87
N LEU A 373 10.22 12.01 -11.57
CA LEU A 373 9.74 12.12 -10.19
C LEU A 373 10.30 11.02 -9.31
N PHE A 374 10.32 9.77 -9.80
CA PHE A 374 10.89 8.66 -9.05
C PHE A 374 12.38 8.88 -8.75
N SER A 375 13.19 9.20 -9.76
CA SER A 375 14.64 9.42 -9.59
C SER A 375 14.95 10.64 -8.71
N LEU A 376 14.25 11.76 -8.89
CA LEU A 376 14.39 12.93 -8.03
C LEU A 376 13.90 12.67 -6.60
N GLY A 377 12.88 11.82 -6.42
CA GLY A 377 12.42 11.38 -5.12
C GLY A 377 13.48 10.60 -4.37
N ILE A 378 14.10 9.60 -4.98
CA ILE A 378 15.18 8.81 -4.34
C ILE A 378 16.44 9.66 -4.12
N GLY A 379 16.84 10.47 -5.11
CA GLY A 379 17.98 11.37 -4.98
C GLY A 379 17.77 12.43 -3.89
N GLY A 380 16.60 13.09 -3.89
CA GLY A 380 16.24 14.10 -2.90
C GLY A 380 16.05 13.54 -1.49
N ALA A 381 15.59 12.29 -1.36
CA ALA A 381 15.56 11.58 -0.08
C ALA A 381 16.96 11.44 0.54
N SER A 382 17.99 11.22 -0.29
CA SER A 382 19.36 11.11 0.19
C SER A 382 19.85 12.44 0.79
N LEU A 383 19.43 13.59 0.22
CA LEU A 383 19.71 14.91 0.78
C LEU A 383 18.99 15.13 2.13
N LEU A 384 17.72 14.73 2.23
CA LEU A 384 16.98 14.77 3.48
C LEU A 384 17.58 13.83 4.55
N GLY A 385 18.15 12.70 4.14
CA GLY A 385 18.77 11.73 5.04
C GLY A 385 19.99 12.27 5.79
N ILE A 386 20.68 13.27 5.23
CA ILE A 386 21.81 13.97 5.87
C ILE A 386 21.33 14.74 7.11
N ILE A 387 20.07 15.17 7.13
CA ILE A 387 19.49 15.89 8.26
C ILE A 387 19.38 14.91 9.44
N GLY A 388 20.11 15.21 10.51
CA GLY A 388 20.25 14.34 11.66
C GLY A 388 20.64 15.11 12.91
N LEU A 389 20.24 14.58 14.06
CA LEU A 389 20.70 15.05 15.36
C LEU A 389 21.96 14.28 15.75
N LYS A 390 22.81 14.86 16.61
CA LYS A 390 23.89 14.10 17.25
C LYS A 390 23.45 13.73 18.65
N LEU A 391 23.56 12.46 19.02
CA LEU A 391 23.38 11.99 20.39
C LEU A 391 24.72 11.47 20.88
N ASN A 392 25.27 12.07 21.94
CA ASN A 392 26.60 11.72 22.49
C ASN A 392 27.73 11.70 21.42
N GLY A 393 27.68 12.61 20.45
CA GLY A 393 28.66 12.67 19.35
C GLY A 393 28.41 11.68 18.20
N ILE A 394 27.50 10.71 18.37
CA ILE A 394 27.08 9.76 17.33
C ILE A 394 26.01 10.41 16.44
N PRO A 395 26.18 10.44 15.11
CA PRO A 395 25.19 11.02 14.21
C PRO A 395 23.94 10.14 14.11
N LEU A 396 22.84 10.57 14.75
CA LEU A 396 21.50 10.05 14.52
C LEU A 396 20.89 10.76 13.32
N GLN A 397 21.29 10.30 12.13
CA GLN A 397 20.64 10.69 10.88
C GLN A 397 19.22 10.12 10.84
N LEU A 398 18.31 10.83 10.15
CA LEU A 398 17.00 10.25 9.80
C LEU A 398 17.17 8.92 9.06
N GLY A 399 18.32 8.73 8.40
CA GLY A 399 18.67 7.54 7.64
C GLY A 399 18.00 7.55 6.28
N ASN A 400 18.63 6.91 5.29
CA ASN A 400 18.15 6.92 3.91
C ASN A 400 16.72 6.36 3.78
N GLY A 401 16.33 5.43 4.65
CA GLY A 401 14.98 4.86 4.66
C GLY A 401 13.89 5.84 5.08
N THR A 402 14.01 6.42 6.27
CA THR A 402 13.02 7.39 6.79
C THR A 402 12.90 8.60 5.87
N ALA A 403 14.03 9.10 5.38
CA ALA A 403 14.05 10.21 4.44
C ALA A 403 13.38 9.86 3.11
N ALA A 404 13.57 8.63 2.60
CA ALA A 404 12.88 8.14 1.41
C ALA A 404 11.37 8.04 1.62
N LEU A 405 10.91 7.54 2.76
CA LEU A 405 9.49 7.50 3.10
C LEU A 405 8.88 8.91 3.17
N ILE A 406 9.53 9.85 3.87
CA ILE A 406 9.06 11.24 3.97
C ILE A 406 9.00 11.86 2.57
N MET A 407 10.03 11.66 1.73
CA MET A 407 10.04 12.18 0.37
C MET A 407 8.92 11.56 -0.49
N GLY A 408 8.68 10.26 -0.35
CA GLY A 408 7.55 9.57 -0.99
C GLY A 408 6.22 10.18 -0.60
N LEU A 409 6.01 10.44 0.70
CA LEU A 409 4.80 11.06 1.23
C LEU A 409 4.58 12.48 0.68
N VAL A 410 5.63 13.30 0.66
CA VAL A 410 5.60 14.67 0.14
C VAL A 410 5.27 14.67 -1.35
N LEU A 411 5.98 13.85 -2.15
CA LEU A 411 5.76 13.78 -3.59
C LEU A 411 4.41 13.20 -3.95
N SER A 412 3.91 12.22 -3.18
CA SER A 412 2.57 11.69 -3.39
C SER A 412 1.47 12.70 -3.07
N SER A 413 1.63 13.47 -1.98
CA SER A 413 0.71 14.56 -1.65
C SER A 413 0.73 15.67 -2.71
N TRP A 414 1.89 15.93 -3.31
CA TRP A 414 2.01 16.87 -4.43
C TRP A 414 1.32 16.34 -5.69
N ILE A 415 1.50 15.06 -6.03
CA ILE A 415 0.85 14.43 -7.19
C ILE A 415 -0.66 14.32 -7.02
N ASP A 416 -1.15 14.04 -5.81
CA ASP A 416 -2.58 13.97 -5.55
C ASP A 416 -3.29 15.32 -5.82
N ARG A 417 -2.55 16.44 -5.68
CA ARG A 417 -3.01 17.80 -6.05
C ARG A 417 -2.80 18.14 -7.53
N HIS A 418 -1.96 17.40 -8.24
CA HIS A 418 -1.58 17.64 -9.64
C HIS A 418 -1.82 16.36 -10.48
N ARG A 419 -3.05 15.84 -10.46
CA ARG A 419 -3.45 14.58 -11.12
C ARG A 419 -3.35 14.60 -12.66
N ASP A 420 -2.99 15.75 -13.24
CA ASP A 420 -2.65 15.91 -14.65
C ASP A 420 -1.19 15.55 -14.97
N TYR A 421 -0.34 15.37 -13.96
CA TYR A 421 1.03 14.87 -14.11
C TYR A 421 1.07 13.34 -14.00
N LYS A 422 2.01 12.72 -14.72
CA LYS A 422 2.29 11.28 -14.61
C LYS A 422 2.64 10.96 -13.16
N SER A 423 2.03 9.90 -12.64
CA SER A 423 2.27 9.37 -11.31
C SER A 423 3.19 8.14 -11.37
N ILE A 424 3.39 7.49 -10.22
CA ILE A 424 4.01 6.17 -10.16
C ILE A 424 2.87 5.16 -10.00
N PRO A 425 2.67 4.24 -10.97
CA PRO A 425 1.62 3.23 -10.92
C PRO A 425 1.69 2.38 -9.65
N GLU A 426 0.53 1.97 -9.15
CA GLU A 426 0.47 1.12 -7.95
C GLU A 426 1.25 -0.20 -8.15
N THR A 427 1.15 -0.81 -9.34
CA THR A 427 1.92 -2.01 -9.70
C THR A 427 3.42 -1.82 -9.53
N VAL A 428 3.96 -0.64 -9.87
CA VAL A 428 5.38 -0.33 -9.72
C VAL A 428 5.74 -0.18 -8.25
N THR A 429 4.94 0.58 -7.49
CA THR A 429 5.18 0.72 -6.04
C THR A 429 5.06 -0.61 -5.29
N ASN A 430 4.15 -1.50 -5.69
CA ASN A 430 3.99 -2.84 -5.11
C ASN A 430 5.18 -3.75 -5.45
N PHE A 431 5.67 -3.67 -6.69
CA PHE A 431 6.88 -4.35 -7.11
C PHE A 431 8.08 -3.86 -6.29
N LEU A 432 8.32 -2.55 -6.22
CA LEU A 432 9.42 -1.98 -5.43
C LEU A 432 9.31 -2.31 -3.95
N GLN A 433 8.09 -2.37 -3.41
CA GLN A 433 7.88 -2.77 -2.02
C GLN A 433 8.29 -4.22 -1.77
N SER A 434 7.74 -5.15 -2.56
CA SER A 434 7.99 -6.59 -2.39
C SER A 434 9.42 -6.98 -2.77
N PHE A 435 9.86 -6.55 -3.96
CA PHE A 435 11.16 -6.89 -4.51
C PHE A 435 12.29 -6.14 -3.82
N GLY A 436 12.14 -4.81 -3.61
CA GLY A 436 13.17 -3.98 -3.00
C GLY A 436 13.48 -4.38 -1.56
N LEU A 437 12.44 -4.63 -0.74
CA LEU A 437 12.62 -5.13 0.62
C LEU A 437 13.29 -6.51 0.64
N THR A 438 12.82 -7.43 -0.21
CA THR A 438 13.33 -8.81 -0.25
C THR A 438 14.78 -8.88 -0.72
N LEU A 439 15.15 -8.04 -1.69
CA LEU A 439 16.54 -7.94 -2.14
C LEU A 439 17.43 -7.36 -1.04
N PHE A 440 17.00 -6.26 -0.39
CA PHE A 440 17.72 -5.68 0.74
C PHE A 440 17.97 -6.73 1.85
N VAL A 441 16.91 -7.37 2.33
CA VAL A 441 17.01 -8.40 3.37
C VAL A 441 17.87 -9.57 2.91
N GLY A 442 17.78 -9.97 1.64
CA GLY A 442 18.63 -11.02 1.08
C GLY A 442 20.12 -10.67 1.10
N THR A 443 20.49 -9.43 0.77
CA THR A 443 21.89 -8.98 0.85
C THR A 443 22.41 -9.02 2.27
N VAL A 444 21.62 -8.53 3.24
CA VAL A 444 21.97 -8.52 4.66
C VAL A 444 22.09 -9.95 5.22
N GLY A 445 21.15 -10.82 4.87
CA GLY A 445 21.14 -12.22 5.31
C GLY A 445 22.37 -12.99 4.80
N LEU A 446 22.71 -12.82 3.52
CA LEU A 446 23.85 -13.51 2.91
C LEU A 446 25.19 -13.08 3.51
N GLN A 447 25.32 -11.80 3.85
CA GLN A 447 26.51 -11.23 4.52
C GLN A 447 26.64 -11.69 5.97
N SER A 448 25.52 -11.80 6.68
CA SER A 448 25.50 -12.11 8.11
C SER A 448 25.50 -13.61 8.41
N ALA A 449 25.38 -14.44 7.38
CA ALA A 449 25.21 -15.88 7.51
C ALA A 449 26.34 -16.56 8.28
N GLN A 450 27.62 -16.29 7.98
CA GLN A 450 28.73 -16.94 8.67
C GLN A 450 28.72 -16.71 10.19
N ALA A 451 28.29 -15.53 10.61
CA ALA A 451 28.20 -15.18 12.02
C ALA A 451 26.90 -15.66 12.70
N PHE A 452 25.92 -16.12 11.93
CA PHE A 452 24.60 -16.55 12.42
C PHE A 452 24.67 -17.69 13.43
N THR A 453 25.49 -18.71 13.17
CA THR A 453 25.59 -19.90 14.04
C THR A 453 26.19 -19.56 15.41
N GLY A 454 27.23 -18.72 15.43
CA GLY A 454 27.82 -18.19 16.65
C GLY A 454 26.85 -17.26 17.39
N ALA A 455 26.16 -16.38 16.65
CA ALA A 455 25.18 -15.47 17.20
C ALA A 455 24.03 -16.22 17.90
N ILE A 456 23.42 -17.25 17.28
CA ILE A 456 22.37 -18.06 17.93
C ILE A 456 22.85 -18.66 19.25
N LYS A 457 24.05 -19.24 19.26
CA LYS A 457 24.62 -19.85 20.47
C LYS A 457 24.81 -18.79 21.58
N SER A 458 25.20 -17.58 21.21
CA SER A 458 25.41 -16.46 22.15
C SER A 458 24.13 -15.78 22.62
N LEU A 459 23.09 -15.72 21.79
CA LEU A 459 21.83 -15.02 22.05
C LEU A 459 20.96 -15.76 23.08
N GLY A 460 21.07 -17.10 23.12
CA GLY A 460 20.27 -17.95 24.01
C GLY A 460 18.75 -17.85 23.77
N PHE A 461 17.97 -18.61 24.54
CA PHE A 461 16.49 -18.54 24.46
C PHE A 461 15.90 -17.26 25.06
N GLY A 462 16.66 -16.55 25.90
CA GLY A 462 16.21 -15.32 26.56
C GLY A 462 15.83 -14.20 25.58
N VAL A 463 16.53 -14.10 24.44
CA VAL A 463 16.24 -13.10 23.40
C VAL A 463 14.86 -13.30 22.77
N LEU A 464 14.39 -14.56 22.65
CA LEU A 464 13.04 -14.84 22.14
C LEU A 464 11.97 -14.34 23.11
N ILE A 465 12.18 -14.54 24.41
CA ILE A 465 11.27 -14.07 25.46
C ILE A 465 11.24 -12.54 25.47
N VAL A 466 12.41 -11.89 25.45
CA VAL A 466 12.52 -10.43 25.37
C VAL A 466 11.80 -9.91 24.13
N GLY A 467 12.03 -10.53 22.97
CA GLY A 467 11.33 -10.18 21.72
C GLY A 467 9.81 -10.36 21.81
N ALA A 468 9.32 -11.42 22.44
CA ALA A 468 7.89 -11.65 22.63
C ALA A 468 7.24 -10.62 23.57
N VAL A 469 7.94 -10.22 24.63
CA VAL A 469 7.44 -9.17 25.55
C VAL A 469 7.43 -7.82 24.85
N ILE A 470 8.50 -7.46 24.12
CA ILE A 470 8.57 -6.21 23.35
C ILE A 470 7.52 -6.16 22.25
N SER A 471 7.15 -7.29 21.65
CA SER A 471 6.10 -7.31 20.63
C SER A 471 4.70 -7.11 21.21
N ILE A 472 4.38 -7.69 22.37
CA ILE A 472 3.02 -7.66 22.93
C ILE A 472 2.78 -6.47 23.86
N ALA A 473 3.72 -6.15 24.75
CA ALA A 473 3.49 -5.17 25.82
C ALA A 473 3.12 -3.77 25.30
N PRO A 474 3.76 -3.20 24.26
CA PRO A 474 3.39 -1.89 23.73
C PRO A 474 1.96 -1.88 23.16
N HIS A 475 1.55 -2.97 22.49
CA HIS A 475 0.20 -3.12 21.97
C HIS A 475 -0.83 -3.22 23.11
N LEU A 476 -0.54 -4.03 24.13
CA LEU A 476 -1.41 -4.20 25.30
C LEU A 476 -1.59 -2.89 26.07
N LEU A 477 -0.50 -2.21 26.41
CA LEU A 477 -0.56 -0.96 27.16
C LEU A 477 -1.24 0.16 26.36
N THR A 478 -1.00 0.23 25.05
CA THR A 478 -1.68 1.19 24.18
C THR A 478 -3.14 0.85 23.96
N LEU A 479 -3.51 -0.44 23.93
CA LEU A 479 -4.91 -0.87 23.89
C LEU A 479 -5.67 -0.35 25.12
N LEU A 480 -5.10 -0.52 26.31
CA LEU A 480 -5.69 -0.03 27.56
C LEU A 480 -5.77 1.50 27.56
N PHE A 481 -4.69 2.19 27.20
CA PHE A 481 -4.66 3.64 27.12
C PHE A 481 -5.67 4.19 26.10
N GLY A 482 -5.70 3.63 24.89
CA GLY A 482 -6.62 4.02 23.82
C GLY A 482 -8.08 3.77 24.18
N ARG A 483 -8.37 2.67 24.87
CA ARG A 483 -9.73 2.30 25.28
C ARG A 483 -10.24 3.16 26.43
N TYR A 484 -9.45 3.33 27.49
CA TYR A 484 -9.91 3.96 28.73
C TYR A 484 -9.62 5.45 28.81
N VAL A 485 -8.49 5.92 28.27
CA VAL A 485 -8.10 7.34 28.32
C VAL A 485 -8.57 8.08 27.08
N LEU A 486 -8.20 7.61 25.88
CA LEU A 486 -8.57 8.29 24.63
C LEU A 486 -10.01 7.98 24.18
N ARG A 487 -10.64 6.98 24.78
CA ARG A 487 -12.01 6.49 24.47
C ARG A 487 -12.21 6.30 22.98
N MET A 488 -11.22 5.67 22.32
CA MET A 488 -11.26 5.41 20.89
C MET A 488 -12.29 4.35 20.55
N GLU A 489 -12.84 4.43 19.35
CA GLU A 489 -13.70 3.39 18.81
C GLU A 489 -12.87 2.09 18.64
N PRO A 490 -13.34 0.93 19.13
CA PRO A 490 -12.55 -0.30 19.15
C PRO A 490 -11.92 -0.73 17.82
N LEU A 491 -12.66 -0.67 16.72
CA LEU A 491 -12.11 -1.08 15.42
C LEU A 491 -11.07 -0.07 14.90
N ALA A 492 -11.29 1.23 15.09
CA ALA A 492 -10.28 2.25 14.80
C ALA A 492 -9.04 2.12 15.70
N LEU A 493 -9.20 1.71 16.96
CA LEU A 493 -8.08 1.44 17.88
C LEU A 493 -7.26 0.23 17.41
N LEU A 494 -7.88 -0.85 16.92
CA LEU A 494 -7.15 -1.96 16.29
C LEU A 494 -6.38 -1.49 15.05
N GLY A 495 -6.98 -0.61 14.24
CA GLY A 495 -6.32 0.03 13.10
C GLY A 495 -5.10 0.85 13.55
N ALA A 496 -5.25 1.66 14.59
CA ALA A 496 -4.15 2.43 15.17
C ALA A 496 -3.04 1.54 15.74
N LEU A 497 -3.38 0.44 16.43
CA LEU A 497 -2.41 -0.50 16.98
C LEU A 497 -1.63 -1.23 15.89
N THR A 498 -2.33 -1.77 14.89
CA THR A 498 -1.67 -2.43 13.75
C THR A 498 -0.80 -1.48 12.94
N GLY A 499 -1.24 -0.24 12.75
CA GLY A 499 -0.44 0.80 12.11
C GLY A 499 0.81 1.15 12.93
N SER A 500 0.64 1.42 14.22
CA SER A 500 1.76 1.81 15.10
C SER A 500 2.83 0.74 15.18
N GLY A 501 2.43 -0.54 15.24
CA GLY A 501 3.34 -1.69 15.19
C GLY A 501 3.78 -2.11 13.78
N THR A 502 3.39 -1.38 12.73
CA THR A 502 3.73 -1.64 11.32
C THR A 502 3.36 -3.04 10.81
N ILE A 503 2.36 -3.69 11.41
CA ILE A 503 2.05 -5.09 11.15
C ILE A 503 1.04 -5.28 10.00
N ALA A 504 1.54 -5.23 8.77
CA ALA A 504 0.73 -5.36 7.55
C ALA A 504 -0.08 -6.67 7.46
N ALA A 505 0.44 -7.76 8.02
CA ALA A 505 -0.25 -9.06 8.03
C ALA A 505 -1.53 -9.01 8.90
N ALA A 506 -1.45 -8.44 10.11
CA ALA A 506 -2.63 -8.24 10.96
C ALA A 506 -3.61 -7.24 10.34
N MET A 507 -3.11 -6.20 9.65
CA MET A 507 -3.95 -5.28 8.89
C MET A 507 -4.79 -6.01 7.84
N SER A 508 -4.17 -6.88 7.04
CA SER A 508 -4.86 -7.66 6.01
C SER A 508 -5.92 -8.60 6.60
N GLU A 509 -5.56 -9.37 7.62
CA GLU A 509 -6.49 -10.34 8.22
C GLU A 509 -7.68 -9.68 8.92
N ILE A 510 -7.44 -8.62 9.71
CA ILE A 510 -8.50 -7.89 10.41
C ILE A 510 -9.38 -7.14 9.40
N SER A 511 -8.79 -6.55 8.36
CA SER A 511 -9.55 -5.92 7.28
C SER A 511 -10.45 -6.92 6.56
N GLN A 512 -9.97 -8.15 6.34
CA GLN A 512 -10.78 -9.21 5.72
C GLN A 512 -11.94 -9.62 6.64
N LYS A 513 -11.70 -9.80 7.95
CA LYS A 513 -12.74 -10.09 8.94
C LYS A 513 -13.79 -8.97 9.06
N ALA A 514 -13.37 -7.71 8.94
CA ALA A 514 -14.26 -6.55 9.01
C ALA A 514 -15.18 -6.41 7.77
N GLY A 515 -14.97 -7.24 6.74
CA GLY A 515 -15.73 -7.23 5.49
C GLY A 515 -15.30 -6.09 4.54
N PRO A 516 -15.87 -6.03 3.32
CA PRO A 516 -15.44 -5.07 2.29
C PRO A 516 -15.51 -3.59 2.73
N GLU A 517 -16.61 -3.19 3.37
CA GLU A 517 -16.82 -1.80 3.81
C GLU A 517 -16.11 -1.51 5.14
N GLY A 518 -16.23 -2.42 6.11
CA GLY A 518 -15.58 -2.29 7.42
C GLY A 518 -14.06 -2.33 7.34
N GLY A 519 -13.53 -3.11 6.39
CA GLY A 519 -12.11 -3.15 6.07
C GLY A 519 -11.58 -1.81 5.56
N ALA A 520 -12.36 -1.08 4.76
CA ALA A 520 -12.00 0.26 4.30
C ALA A 520 -11.94 1.27 5.47
N TYR A 521 -12.92 1.25 6.38
CA TYR A 521 -12.91 2.05 7.60
C TYR A 521 -11.69 1.74 8.47
N TYR A 522 -11.42 0.45 8.68
CA TYR A 522 -10.29 -0.03 9.45
C TYR A 522 -8.94 0.39 8.84
N ALA A 523 -8.78 0.22 7.51
CA ALA A 523 -7.59 0.63 6.78
C ALA A 523 -7.34 2.14 6.88
N ALA A 524 -8.40 2.95 6.88
CA ALA A 524 -8.27 4.38 7.07
C ALA A 524 -7.70 4.73 8.46
N ALA A 525 -8.04 3.99 9.53
CA ALA A 525 -7.45 4.20 10.85
C ALA A 525 -5.98 3.74 10.94
N PHE A 526 -5.60 2.71 10.16
CA PHE A 526 -4.24 2.18 10.08
C PHE A 526 -3.25 3.20 9.52
N THR A 527 -3.60 3.91 8.44
CA THR A 527 -2.69 4.76 7.67
C THR A 527 -1.89 5.79 8.49
N PRO A 528 -2.51 6.68 9.30
CA PRO A 528 -1.76 7.67 10.07
C PRO A 528 -0.88 7.04 11.15
N ALA A 529 -1.36 5.99 11.80
CA ALA A 529 -0.58 5.25 12.78
C ALA A 529 0.61 4.55 12.14
N PHE A 530 0.45 4.02 10.93
CA PHE A 530 1.51 3.39 10.17
C PHE A 530 2.63 4.38 9.82
N VAL A 531 2.32 5.62 9.46
CA VAL A 531 3.37 6.63 9.21
C VAL A 531 4.17 6.91 10.49
N VAL A 532 3.48 7.11 11.62
CA VAL A 532 4.13 7.39 12.91
C VAL A 532 4.98 6.20 13.36
N GLY A 533 4.41 4.99 13.32
CA GLY A 533 5.10 3.75 13.66
C GLY A 533 6.30 3.49 12.75
N ASN A 534 6.14 3.70 11.44
CA ASN A 534 7.19 3.42 10.49
C ASN A 534 8.41 4.33 10.70
N ILE A 535 8.19 5.64 10.84
CA ILE A 535 9.25 6.60 11.17
C ILE A 535 9.83 6.32 12.57
N GLY A 536 8.96 6.17 13.57
CA GLY A 536 9.33 6.00 14.96
C GLY A 536 10.20 4.77 15.20
N ILE A 537 9.73 3.58 14.80
CA ILE A 537 10.46 2.32 14.99
C ILE A 537 11.77 2.30 14.19
N THR A 538 11.79 2.92 13.00
CA THR A 538 13.03 3.06 12.20
C THR A 538 14.12 3.84 12.94
N LEU A 539 13.72 4.82 13.76
CA LEU A 539 14.64 5.60 14.59
C LEU A 539 14.98 4.93 15.93
N LEU A 540 14.09 4.09 16.48
CA LEU A 540 14.35 3.41 17.75
C LEU A 540 15.62 2.55 17.72
N GLY A 541 15.88 1.82 16.62
CA GLY A 541 17.09 1.00 16.49
C GLY A 541 18.38 1.81 16.64
N PRO A 542 18.63 2.84 15.81
CA PRO A 542 19.73 3.79 15.99
C PRO A 542 19.84 4.37 17.39
N ILE A 543 18.72 4.73 18.03
CA ILE A 543 18.70 5.26 19.39
C ILE A 543 19.22 4.21 20.38
N PHE A 544 18.75 2.96 20.32
CA PHE A 544 19.27 1.89 21.17
C PHE A 544 20.74 1.59 20.89
N VAL A 545 21.16 1.61 19.62
CA VAL A 545 22.59 1.46 19.29
C VAL A 545 23.41 2.54 19.99
N ALA A 546 23.02 3.81 19.89
CA ALA A 546 23.76 4.93 20.48
C ALA A 546 23.72 4.97 22.01
N LEU A 547 22.64 4.49 22.64
CA LEU A 547 22.51 4.48 24.09
C LEU A 547 23.20 3.28 24.76
N LEU A 548 23.41 2.17 24.02
CA LEU A 548 23.98 0.92 24.55
C LEU A 548 25.42 0.66 24.07
N SER A 549 25.97 1.53 23.22
CA SER A 549 27.34 1.43 22.67
C SER A 549 28.42 2.00 23.57
#